data_AF-A0A497XNQ3-F1
#
_entry.id   AF-A0A497XNQ3-F1
#
_cell.length_a   1.000
_cell.length_b   1.000
_cell.length_c   1.000
_cell.angle_alpha   90.00
_cell.angle_beta   90.00
_cell.angle_gamma   90.00
#
_symmetry.space_group_name_H-M   'P 1'
#
loop_
_entity.id
_entity.type
_entity.pdbx_description
1 polymer ?
#
loop_
_entity_poly.entity_id
_entity_poly.type
_entity_poly.pdbx_seq_one_letter_code
_entity_poly.pdbx_strand_id
1 'polypeptide(L)' 'MAQKVAQDVIREKLIIDSNTGAPVKGIELNGEKIKVVKESGEVVEIPLNTIRGKYIKMRLEAGLGEITEPIYV' A
#
# COMPACT_ATOMS: atom_id res chain seq x y z
N MET A 1 -8.02 -13.04 -8.67
CA MET A 1 -7.49 -12.07 -9.65
C MET A 1 -6.66 -11.07 -8.87
N ALA A 2 -5.42 -10.80 -9.28
CA ALA A 2 -4.58 -9.81 -8.62
C ALA A 2 -4.86 -8.42 -9.22
N GLN A 3 -5.17 -7.45 -8.38
CA GLN A 3 -5.44 -6.07 -8.80
C GLN A 3 -4.21 -5.21 -8.55
N LYS A 4 -3.62 -4.67 -9.62
CA LYS A 4 -2.54 -3.68 -9.50
C LYS A 4 -3.12 -2.30 -9.25
N VAL A 5 -2.58 -1.60 -8.26
CA VAL A 5 -2.97 -0.22 -7.93
C VAL A 5 -2.16 0.75 -8.80
N ALA A 6 -2.81 1.77 -9.34
CA ALA A 6 -2.15 2.83 -10.11
C ALA A 6 -1.20 3.66 -9.22
N GLN A 7 -0.07 4.09 -9.78
CA GLN A 7 0.96 4.79 -9.01
C GLN A 7 0.47 6.14 -8.45
N ASP A 8 -0.42 6.83 -9.15
CA ASP A 8 -1.01 8.08 -8.68
C ASP A 8 -1.85 7.87 -7.42
N VAL A 9 -2.65 6.80 -7.38
CA VAL A 9 -3.41 6.40 -6.19
C VAL A 9 -2.48 6.10 -5.03
N ILE A 10 -1.38 5.37 -5.27
CA ILE A 10 -0.40 5.05 -4.21
C ILE A 10 0.18 6.33 -3.58
N ARG A 11 0.52 7.32 -4.41
CA ARG A 11 1.04 8.62 -3.97
C ARG A 11 0.02 9.40 -3.16
N GLU A 12 -1.22 9.46 -3.63
CA GLU A 12 -2.32 10.13 -2.93
C GLU A 12 -2.66 9.47 -1.59
N LYS A 13 -2.51 8.14 -1.50
CA LYS A 13 -2.82 7.36 -0.30
C LYS A 13 -1.70 7.32 0.74
N LEU A 14 -0.59 8.02 0.49
CA LEU A 14 0.54 8.17 1.42
C LEU A 14 1.06 6.83 1.96
N ILE A 15 1.23 5.84 1.07
CA ILE A 15 1.84 4.55 1.42
C ILE A 15 3.34 4.64 1.12
N ILE A 16 4.15 4.68 2.18
CA ILE A 16 5.54 5.12 2.15
C ILE A 16 6.47 4.00 2.59
N ASP A 17 7.60 3.82 1.90
CA ASP A 17 8.66 2.92 2.32
C ASP A 17 9.36 3.47 3.58
N SER A 18 9.33 2.68 4.65
CA SER A 18 9.89 3.04 5.96
C SER A 18 11.40 3.32 5.91
N ASN A 19 12.12 2.74 4.94
CA ASN A 19 13.57 2.88 4.83
C ASN A 19 13.98 4.17 4.10
N THR A 20 13.19 4.62 3.13
CA THR A 20 13.55 5.73 2.24
C THR A 20 12.71 6.99 2.47
N GLY A 21 11.55 6.87 3.11
CA GLY A 21 10.59 7.97 3.25
C GLY A 21 9.88 8.35 1.94
N ALA A 22 10.11 7.59 0.85
CA ALA A 22 9.48 7.81 -0.44
C ALA A 22 8.24 6.91 -0.61
N PRO A 23 7.26 7.29 -1.46
CA PRO A 23 6.14 6.43 -1.80
C PRO A 23 6.63 5.09 -2.37
N VAL A 24 5.95 4.01 -2.04
CA VAL A 24 6.28 2.70 -2.59
C VAL A 24 6.08 2.66 -4.11
N LYS A 25 6.89 1.83 -4.78
CA LYS A 25 6.91 1.71 -6.23
C LYS A 25 5.62 1.11 -6.80
N GLY A 26 5.04 0.15 -6.09
CA GLY A 26 3.84 -0.55 -6.54
C GLY A 26 3.13 -1.30 -5.44
N ILE A 27 1.81 -1.48 -5.62
CA ILE A 27 0.98 -2.29 -4.73
C ILE A 27 0.12 -3.21 -5.58
N GLU A 28 0.07 -4.48 -5.21
CA GLU A 28 -0.78 -5.50 -5.82
C GLU A 28 -1.65 -6.14 -4.73
N LEU A 29 -2.96 -6.02 -4.89
CA LEU A 29 -3.95 -6.67 -4.04
C LEU A 29 -4.21 -8.07 -4.57
N ASN A 30 -3.85 -9.06 -3.79
CA ASN A 30 -4.29 -10.44 -3.97
C ASN A 30 -5.38 -10.72 -2.93
N GLY A 31 -6.35 -11.60 -3.23
CA GLY A 31 -7.57 -11.78 -2.43
C GLY A 31 -7.33 -12.03 -0.93
N GLU A 32 -6.14 -12.49 -0.55
CA GLU A 32 -5.74 -12.79 0.82
C GLU A 32 -4.58 -11.92 1.37
N LYS A 33 -3.86 -11.21 0.49
CA LYS A 33 -2.63 -10.47 0.86
C LYS A 33 -2.35 -9.29 -0.06
N ILE A 34 -1.65 -8.30 0.46
CA ILE A 34 -1.14 -7.14 -0.27
C ILE A 34 0.34 -7.35 -0.53
N LYS A 35 0.75 -7.29 -1.80
CA LYS A 35 2.17 -7.21 -2.16
C LYS A 35 2.54 -5.75 -2.33
N VAL A 36 3.55 -5.31 -1.60
CA VAL A 36 4.11 -3.97 -1.70
C VAL A 36 5.50 -4.09 -2.31
N VAL A 37 5.72 -3.40 -3.42
CA VAL A 37 7.02 -3.32 -4.09
C VAL A 37 7.65 -2.00 -3.68
N LYS A 38 8.75 -2.05 -2.92
CA LYS A 38 9.53 -0.88 -2.54
C LYS A 38 10.35 -0.34 -3.71
N GLU A 39 10.86 0.89 -3.57
CA GLU A 39 11.74 1.49 -4.58
C GLU A 39 13.02 0.67 -4.80
N SER A 40 13.54 0.04 -3.74
CA SER A 40 14.70 -0.87 -3.80
C SER A 40 14.47 -2.14 -4.64
N GLY A 41 13.21 -2.44 -4.99
CA GLY A 41 12.81 -3.72 -5.60
C GLY A 41 12.50 -4.82 -4.58
N GLU A 42 12.68 -4.56 -3.28
CA GLU A 42 12.22 -5.45 -2.21
C GLU A 42 10.69 -5.60 -2.28
N VAL A 43 10.20 -6.82 -2.10
CA VAL A 43 8.77 -7.13 -2.09
C VAL A 43 8.37 -7.57 -0.69
N VAL A 44 7.43 -6.83 -0.09
CA VAL A 44 6.85 -7.17 1.21
C VAL A 44 5.43 -7.68 0.99
N GLU A 45 5.14 -8.85 1.54
CA GLU A 45 3.78 -9.42 1.53
C GLU A 45 3.10 -9.21 2.89
N ILE A 46 1.97 -8.51 2.87
CA ILE A 46 1.19 -8.17 4.08
C ILE A 46 -0.16 -8.89 4.00
N PRO A 47 -0.43 -9.87 4.88
CA PRO A 47 -1.70 -10.57 4.88
C PRO A 47 -2.88 -9.64 5.24
N LEU A 48 -4.01 -9.76 4.54
CA LEU A 48 -5.20 -8.95 4.77
C LEU A 48 -5.94 -9.28 6.07
N ASN A 49 -5.61 -10.39 6.73
CA ASN A 49 -6.15 -10.70 8.04
C ASN A 49 -5.47 -9.88 9.18
N THR A 50 -4.31 -9.27 8.91
CA THR A 50 -3.61 -8.40 9.86
C THR A 50 -4.22 -7.01 9.91
N ILE A 51 -4.04 -6.30 11.03
CA ILE A 51 -4.47 -4.91 11.18
C ILE A 51 -3.89 -4.05 10.04
N ARG A 52 -2.57 -4.12 9.83
CA ARG A 52 -1.86 -3.36 8.78
C ARG A 52 -2.42 -3.64 7.38
N GLY A 53 -2.64 -4.91 7.04
CA GLY A 53 -3.24 -5.29 5.76
C GLY A 53 -4.65 -4.74 5.56
N LYS A 54 -5.52 -4.82 6.59
CA LYS A 54 -6.88 -4.25 6.54
C LYS A 54 -6.85 -2.74 6.34
N TYR A 55 -5.97 -2.03 7.04
CA TYR A 55 -5.84 -0.57 6.91
C TYR A 55 -5.40 -0.15 5.52
N ILE A 56 -4.40 -0.81 4.93
CA ILE A 56 -3.93 -0.49 3.57
C ILE A 56 -5.05 -0.75 2.56
N LYS A 57 -5.75 -1.89 2.66
CA LYS A 57 -6.88 -2.20 1.78
C LYS A 57 -7.99 -1.16 1.90
N MET A 58 -8.43 -0.84 3.13
CA MET A 58 -9.42 0.21 3.37
C MET A 58 -8.99 1.55 2.77
N ARG A 59 -7.71 1.94 2.92
CA ARG A 59 -7.21 3.21 2.41
C ARG A 59 -7.21 3.27 0.89
N LEU A 60 -6.86 2.16 0.23
CA LEU A 60 -6.90 2.01 -1.22
C LEU A 60 -8.33 2.00 -1.78
N GLU A 61 -9.28 1.45 -1.03
CA GLU A 61 -10.70 1.35 -1.44
C GLU A 61 -11.51 2.61 -1.07
N ALA A 62 -11.16 3.32 0.00
CA ALA A 62 -11.80 4.56 0.39
C ALA A 62 -11.53 5.68 -0.63
N GLY A 63 -12.40 6.70 -0.70
CA GLY A 63 -12.21 7.88 -1.55
C GLY A 63 -10.99 8.75 -1.17
N LEU A 64 -10.72 9.80 -1.95
CA LEU A 64 -9.58 10.70 -1.78
C LEU A 64 -9.51 11.31 -0.35
N GLY A 65 -8.37 11.07 0.31
CA GLY A 65 -7.76 11.91 1.33
C GLY A 65 -8.61 12.45 2.48
N GLU A 66 -9.17 11.60 3.35
CA GLU A 66 -9.27 12.03 4.74
C GLU A 66 -7.86 12.07 5.32
N ILE A 67 -7.50 13.19 5.96
CA ILE A 67 -6.16 13.50 6.49
C ILE A 67 -5.79 12.44 7.53
N THR A 68 -5.14 11.38 7.08
CA THR A 68 -4.64 10.30 7.93
C THR A 68 -3.14 10.20 7.75
N GLU A 69 -2.42 9.92 8.84
CA GLU A 69 -0.98 9.75 8.83
C GLU A 69 -0.51 8.75 7.77
N PRO A 70 0.70 8.92 7.21
CA PRO A 70 1.24 8.01 6.21
C PRO A 70 1.29 6.57 6.72
N ILE A 71 0.99 5.61 5.85
CA ILE A 71 1.23 4.21 6.18
C ILE A 71 2.65 3.87 5.77
N TYR A 72 3.51 3.72 6.77
CA TYR A 72 4.86 3.22 6.56
C TYR A 72 4.83 1.70 6.36
N VAL A 73 5.47 1.22 5.31
CA VAL A 73 5.58 -0.19 4.89
C VAL A 73 7.01 -0.68 4.89
#